data_AF-A0A519KG64-F1
#
_entry.id   AF-A0A519KG64-F1
#
_cell.length_a   1.000
_cell.length_b   1.000
_cell.length_c   1.000
_cell.angle_alpha   90.00
_cell.angle_beta   90.00
_cell.angle_gamma   90.00
#
_symmetry.space_group_name_H-M   'P 1'
#
loop_
_entity.id
_entity.type
_entity.pdbx_description
1 polymer ?
#
loop_
_entity_poly.entity_id
_entity_poly.type
_entity_poly.pdbx_seq_one_letter_code
_entity_poly.pdbx_strand_id
1 'polypeptide(L)'
;MKKILAGLFMTGALAFASAQTISFDKTTFDYGNVKAGADGHRFFTVKNTGDKPLIISDVKPSCGCTTPEWSKDPILPGKSAQIKVGYNTGIKGAFNKLIEVYSNDPANNRSVLYIKGNVEDVAGTTAVVQEAKMVAAPAEARTVAVAKSQPAPVRKDAKRVAKKAEAAK
;
A
#
# COMPACT_ATOMS: atom_id res chain seq x y z
N MET A 1 -8.84 -12.98 -77.07
CA MET A 1 -7.56 -13.01 -76.32
C MET A 1 -7.82 -12.39 -74.95
N LYS A 2 -7.98 -13.21 -73.90
CA LYS A 2 -8.38 -12.77 -72.56
C LYS A 2 -7.12 -12.54 -71.70
N LYS A 3 -7.00 -11.33 -71.16
CA LYS A 3 -5.86 -10.86 -70.36
C LYS A 3 -5.87 -11.54 -69.00
N ILE A 4 -4.79 -12.22 -68.63
CA ILE A 4 -4.60 -12.82 -67.32
C ILE A 4 -4.00 -11.73 -66.42
N LEU A 5 -4.82 -11.13 -65.57
CA LEU A 5 -4.36 -10.24 -64.50
C LEU A 5 -3.84 -11.11 -63.36
N ALA A 6 -2.52 -11.17 -63.24
CA ALA A 6 -1.81 -11.78 -62.13
C ALA A 6 -2.14 -11.00 -60.84
N GLY A 7 -2.88 -11.63 -59.93
CA GLY A 7 -3.12 -11.12 -58.59
C GLY A 7 -1.87 -11.29 -57.73
N LEU A 8 -1.14 -10.20 -57.51
CA LEU A 8 -0.04 -10.14 -56.54
C LEU A 8 -0.64 -10.05 -55.14
N PHE A 9 -0.89 -11.21 -54.52
CA PHE A 9 -1.25 -11.30 -53.10
C PHE A 9 0.02 -11.01 -52.28
N MET A 10 0.20 -9.75 -51.89
CA MET A 10 1.31 -9.31 -51.05
C MET A 10 1.01 -9.76 -49.61
N THR A 11 1.43 -10.97 -49.25
CA THR A 11 1.40 -11.45 -47.87
C THR A 11 2.45 -10.69 -47.06
N GLY A 12 2.03 -9.58 -46.45
CA GLY A 12 2.85 -8.87 -45.49
C GLY A 12 3.13 -9.75 -44.28
N ALA A 13 4.38 -10.19 -44.12
CA ALA A 13 4.83 -10.85 -42.91
C ALA A 13 4.87 -9.81 -41.77
N LEU A 14 3.94 -9.94 -40.82
CA LEU A 14 4.02 -9.23 -39.54
C LEU A 14 5.23 -9.79 -38.78
N ALA A 15 6.36 -9.09 -38.84
CA ALA A 15 7.50 -9.36 -37.99
C ALA A 15 7.13 -8.95 -36.56
N PHE A 16 6.85 -9.93 -35.71
CA PHE A 16 6.77 -9.70 -34.26
C PHE A 16 8.18 -9.34 -33.79
N ALA A 17 8.35 -8.11 -33.29
CA ALA A 17 9.63 -7.67 -32.74
C ALA A 17 9.99 -8.51 -31.51
N SER A 18 11.06 -9.29 -31.63
CA SER A 18 11.66 -10.08 -30.54
C SER A 18 12.38 -9.13 -29.58
N ALA A 19 11.96 -9.11 -28.32
CA ALA A 19 12.54 -8.28 -27.27
C ALA A 19 12.23 -8.84 -25.87
N GLN A 20 13.05 -8.44 -24.90
CA GLN A 20 12.74 -8.56 -23.48
C GLN A 20 11.54 -7.67 -23.12
N THR A 21 10.70 -8.16 -22.20
CA THR A 21 9.54 -7.40 -21.74
C THR A 21 9.42 -7.57 -20.23
N ILE A 22 9.42 -6.46 -19.50
CA ILE A 22 9.25 -6.45 -18.05
C ILE A 22 7.77 -6.49 -17.68
N SER A 23 7.43 -7.32 -16.71
CA SER A 23 6.10 -7.38 -16.11
C SER A 23 6.23 -7.54 -14.59
N PHE A 24 5.25 -7.03 -13.86
CA PHE A 24 5.21 -7.12 -12.40
C PHE A 24 3.92 -7.81 -11.96
N ASP A 25 3.99 -8.58 -10.88
CA ASP A 25 2.80 -9.16 -10.25
C ASP A 25 1.86 -8.09 -9.68
N LYS A 26 2.45 -6.98 -9.21
CA LYS A 26 1.75 -5.78 -8.76
C LYS A 26 2.66 -4.57 -8.92
N THR A 27 2.06 -3.40 -9.09
CA THR A 27 2.76 -2.12 -9.12
C THR A 27 2.57 -1.32 -7.84
N THR A 28 1.70 -1.76 -6.93
CA THR A 28 1.46 -1.10 -5.64
C THR A 28 1.42 -2.14 -4.52
N PHE A 29 2.16 -1.88 -3.45
CA PHE A 29 2.06 -2.62 -2.20
C PHE A 29 1.48 -1.72 -1.10
N ASP A 30 0.36 -2.14 -0.51
CA ASP A 30 -0.21 -1.48 0.67
C ASP A 30 0.21 -2.22 1.94
N TYR A 31 0.89 -1.52 2.84
CA TYR A 31 1.29 -2.03 4.14
C TYR A 31 0.11 -2.05 5.12
N GLY A 32 -0.95 -1.31 4.83
CA GLY A 32 -2.01 -0.99 5.78
C GLY A 32 -1.46 -0.19 6.94
N ASN A 33 -1.96 -0.49 8.13
CA ASN A 33 -1.48 0.07 9.38
C ASN A 33 -0.36 -0.81 9.94
N VAL A 34 0.83 -0.21 10.15
CA VAL A 34 1.98 -0.88 10.74
C VAL A 34 2.43 -0.16 11.99
N LYS A 35 2.88 -0.89 13.01
CA LYS A 35 3.41 -0.28 14.23
C LYS A 35 4.77 0.37 13.95
N ALA A 36 5.09 1.44 14.66
CA ALA A 36 6.44 2.00 14.64
C ALA A 36 7.48 0.92 14.98
N GLY A 37 8.52 0.80 14.14
CA GLY A 37 9.58 -0.21 14.29
C GLY A 37 9.22 -1.63 13.82
N ALA A 38 8.05 -1.85 13.22
CA ALA A 38 7.69 -3.13 12.61
C ALA A 38 8.53 -3.43 11.35
N ASP A 39 8.45 -4.67 10.85
CA ASP A 39 9.12 -5.06 9.61
C ASP A 39 8.58 -4.30 8.38
N GLY A 40 9.45 -3.45 7.82
CA GLY A 40 9.19 -2.63 6.66
C GLY A 40 9.49 -3.29 5.32
N HIS A 41 9.87 -4.57 5.26
CA HIS A 41 10.23 -5.22 4.00
C HIS A 41 9.03 -5.77 3.23
N ARG A 42 8.99 -5.53 1.91
CA ARG A 42 8.03 -6.10 0.96
C ARG A 42 8.72 -6.52 -0.32
N PHE A 43 8.04 -7.35 -1.11
CA PHE A 43 8.58 -7.93 -2.33
C PHE A 43 7.67 -7.66 -3.52
N PHE A 44 8.27 -7.24 -4.61
CA PHE A 44 7.68 -7.19 -5.94
C PHE A 44 8.29 -8.31 -6.78
N THR A 45 7.45 -9.06 -7.49
CA THR A 45 7.91 -10.10 -8.41
C THR A 45 8.00 -9.50 -9.80
N VAL A 46 9.21 -9.42 -10.33
CA VAL A 46 9.46 -9.12 -11.75
C VAL A 46 9.42 -10.42 -12.53
N LYS A 47 8.77 -10.39 -13.68
CA LYS A 47 8.79 -11.46 -14.68
C LYS A 47 9.27 -10.92 -16.02
N ASN A 48 10.11 -11.69 -16.70
CA ASN A 48 10.40 -11.46 -18.10
C ASN A 48 9.37 -12.21 -18.97
N THR A 49 8.47 -11.46 -19.60
CA THR A 49 7.46 -12.00 -20.52
C THR A 49 7.88 -11.94 -21.98
N GLY A 50 9.07 -11.40 -22.25
CA GLY A 50 9.68 -11.37 -23.57
C GLY A 50 10.50 -12.63 -23.88
N ASP A 51 11.27 -12.57 -24.96
CA ASP A 51 12.02 -13.69 -25.51
C ASP A 51 13.55 -13.49 -25.51
N LYS A 52 14.03 -12.34 -25.00
CA LYS A 52 15.45 -12.05 -24.70
C LYS A 52 15.67 -11.87 -23.19
N PRO A 53 16.90 -12.02 -22.67
CA PRO A 53 17.20 -11.76 -21.26
C PRO A 53 16.88 -10.31 -20.83
N LEU A 54 16.17 -10.18 -19.72
CA LEU A 54 15.81 -8.90 -19.11
C LEU A 54 16.82 -8.58 -18.00
N ILE A 55 17.33 -7.34 -17.97
CA ILE A 55 18.28 -6.85 -16.97
C ILE A 55 17.67 -5.64 -16.29
N ILE A 56 17.66 -5.65 -14.95
CA ILE A 56 17.31 -4.48 -14.14
C ILE A 56 18.61 -3.72 -13.85
N SER A 57 18.78 -2.57 -14.49
CA SER A 57 19.99 -1.76 -14.37
C SER A 57 20.03 -0.96 -13.07
N ASP A 58 18.87 -0.51 -12.60
CA ASP A 58 18.78 0.31 -11.40
C ASP A 58 17.39 0.26 -10.75
N VAL A 59 17.33 0.47 -9.44
CA VAL A 59 16.09 0.62 -8.68
C VAL A 59 16.24 1.82 -7.74
N LYS A 60 15.55 2.92 -8.07
CA LYS A 60 15.69 4.22 -7.39
C LYS A 60 14.45 4.55 -6.55
N PRO A 61 14.57 4.64 -5.22
CA PRO A 61 13.49 5.16 -4.38
C PRO A 61 13.42 6.69 -4.48
N SER A 62 12.24 7.28 -4.27
CA SER A 62 12.09 8.75 -4.25
C SER A 62 12.60 9.43 -2.98
N CYS A 63 12.83 8.68 -1.90
CA CYS A 63 13.36 9.16 -0.63
C CYS A 63 14.40 8.16 -0.09
N GLY A 64 15.32 8.64 0.76
CA GLY A 64 16.21 7.76 1.55
C GLY A 64 15.49 6.94 2.62
N CYS A 65 14.16 7.07 2.74
CA CYS A 65 13.33 6.30 3.65
C CYS A 65 12.94 4.92 3.13
N THR A 66 13.33 4.61 1.88
CA THR A 66 13.06 3.33 1.23
C THR A 66 14.38 2.75 0.71
N THR A 67 14.64 1.48 0.97
CA THR A 67 15.87 0.78 0.54
C THR A 67 15.51 -0.40 -0.36
N PRO A 68 15.86 -0.37 -1.65
CA PRO A 68 15.67 -1.50 -2.55
C PRO A 68 16.86 -2.46 -2.55
N GLU A 69 16.57 -3.75 -2.72
CA GLU A 69 17.53 -4.84 -2.93
C GLU A 69 17.02 -5.71 -4.10
N TRP A 70 17.87 -6.00 -5.08
CA TRP A 70 17.51 -6.83 -6.25
C TRP A 70 18.74 -7.56 -6.80
N SER A 71 18.52 -8.63 -7.58
CA SER A 71 19.61 -9.28 -8.30
C SER A 71 19.95 -8.50 -9.58
N LYS A 72 21.26 -8.36 -9.86
CA LYS A 72 21.77 -7.81 -11.12
C LYS A 72 21.90 -8.87 -12.22
N ASP A 73 21.60 -10.12 -11.90
CA ASP A 73 21.64 -11.21 -12.87
C ASP A 73 20.55 -11.05 -13.92
N PRO A 74 20.80 -11.48 -15.17
CA PRO A 74 19.77 -11.48 -16.20
C PRO A 74 18.60 -12.41 -15.85
N ILE A 75 17.38 -11.89 -15.98
CA ILE A 75 16.13 -12.65 -15.86
C ILE A 75 15.83 -13.26 -17.22
N LEU A 76 16.05 -14.57 -17.36
CA LEU A 76 15.81 -15.30 -18.60
C LEU A 76 14.33 -15.27 -19.03
N PRO A 77 14.03 -15.47 -20.32
CA PRO A 77 12.65 -15.56 -20.82
C PRO A 77 11.75 -16.49 -20.00
N GLY A 78 10.58 -15.98 -19.62
CA GLY A 78 9.60 -16.71 -18.80
C GLY A 78 9.95 -16.85 -17.32
N LYS A 79 11.16 -16.43 -16.89
CA LYS A 79 11.59 -16.49 -15.49
C LYS A 79 11.22 -15.23 -14.73
N SER A 80 11.32 -15.34 -13.41
CA SER A 80 11.01 -14.27 -12.46
C SER A 80 12.15 -14.05 -11.47
N ALA A 81 12.24 -12.83 -10.96
CA ALA A 81 13.12 -12.43 -9.87
C ALA A 81 12.34 -11.55 -8.88
N GLN A 82 12.92 -11.29 -7.71
CA GLN A 82 12.32 -10.43 -6.70
C GLN A 82 13.08 -9.11 -6.56
N ILE A 83 12.31 -8.04 -6.37
CA ILE A 83 12.80 -6.76 -5.86
C ILE A 83 12.27 -6.64 -4.43
N LYS A 84 13.18 -6.69 -3.47
CA LYS A 84 12.89 -6.46 -2.06
C LYS A 84 12.96 -4.95 -1.79
N VAL A 85 12.01 -4.43 -1.05
CA VAL A 85 11.87 -3.01 -0.73
C VAL A 85 11.64 -2.88 0.76
N GLY A 86 12.54 -2.22 1.48
CA GLY A 86 12.38 -1.88 2.90
C GLY A 86 11.94 -0.44 3.09
N TYR A 87 10.86 -0.18 3.82
CA TYR A 87 10.47 1.16 4.29
C TYR A 87 10.89 1.38 5.74
N ASN A 88 11.38 2.59 6.07
CA ASN A 88 11.70 2.96 7.44
C ASN A 88 10.41 3.20 8.26
N THR A 89 9.97 2.16 8.97
CA THR A 89 8.81 2.20 9.89
C THR A 89 9.06 2.98 11.18
N GLY A 90 10.22 3.63 11.35
CA GLY A 90 10.43 4.64 12.39
C GLY A 90 9.77 5.98 12.08
N ILE A 91 9.42 6.23 10.82
CA ILE A 91 8.76 7.47 10.38
C ILE A 91 7.25 7.31 10.53
N LYS A 92 6.68 7.95 11.55
CA LYS A 92 5.25 7.88 11.86
C LYS A 92 4.40 8.60 10.81
N GLY A 93 3.15 8.15 10.66
CA GLY A 93 2.15 8.73 9.79
C GLY A 93 1.96 8.03 8.45
N ALA A 94 1.05 8.58 7.64
CA ALA A 94 0.73 8.05 6.33
C ALA A 94 1.88 8.28 5.34
N PHE A 95 2.13 7.29 4.48
CA PHE A 95 3.12 7.38 3.42
C PHE A 95 2.58 6.83 2.10
N ASN A 96 3.06 7.43 1.02
CA ASN A 96 2.93 6.92 -0.34
C ASN A 96 4.24 7.27 -1.06
N LYS A 97 5.04 6.26 -1.40
CA LYS A 97 6.37 6.41 -1.98
C LYS A 97 6.43 5.68 -3.30
N LEU A 98 7.09 6.29 -4.26
CA LEU A 98 7.35 5.73 -5.57
C LEU A 98 8.78 5.20 -5.65
N ILE A 99 8.97 4.15 -6.44
CA ILE A 99 10.23 3.47 -6.68
C ILE A 99 10.33 3.25 -8.19
N GLU A 100 11.38 3.76 -8.80
CA GLU A 100 11.61 3.68 -10.23
C GLU A 100 12.52 2.50 -10.53
N VAL A 101 12.06 1.58 -11.39
CA VAL A 101 12.81 0.41 -11.83
C VAL A 101 13.23 0.66 -13.27
N TYR A 102 14.54 0.67 -13.51
CA TYR A 102 15.12 0.83 -14.83
C TYR A 102 15.53 -0.52 -15.40
N SER A 103 15.20 -0.76 -16.66
CA SER A 103 15.52 -2.01 -17.34
C SER A 103 15.93 -1.80 -18.78
N ASN A 104 16.43 -2.86 -19.41
CA ASN A 104 16.71 -2.86 -20.84
C ASN A 104 15.45 -3.08 -21.71
N ASP A 105 14.23 -3.20 -21.16
CA ASP A 105 13.00 -3.29 -21.97
C ASP A 105 12.88 -2.07 -22.92
N PRO A 106 12.84 -2.27 -24.26
CA PRO A 106 12.80 -1.17 -25.22
C PRO A 106 11.48 -0.39 -25.20
N ALA A 107 10.39 -1.00 -24.75
CA ALA A 107 9.09 -0.35 -24.61
C ALA A 107 8.90 0.27 -23.21
N ASN A 108 9.43 -0.38 -22.17
CA ASN A 108 9.25 0.02 -20.77
C ASN A 108 10.58 0.12 -20.01
N ASN A 109 11.50 0.94 -20.51
CA ASN A 109 12.82 1.12 -19.90
C ASN A 109 12.79 1.71 -18.49
N ARG A 110 11.67 2.33 -18.09
CA ARG A 110 11.40 2.86 -16.76
C ARG A 110 9.98 2.45 -16.32
N SER A 111 9.92 1.60 -15.30
CA SER A 111 8.69 1.21 -14.61
C SER A 111 8.60 1.87 -13.25
N VAL A 112 7.39 2.12 -12.74
CA VAL A 112 7.18 2.75 -11.44
C VAL A 112 6.37 1.82 -10.54
N LEU A 113 6.90 1.57 -9.34
CA LEU A 113 6.26 0.84 -8.26
C LEU A 113 5.91 1.80 -7.12
N TYR A 114 4.87 1.47 -6.36
CA TYR A 114 4.41 2.25 -5.22
C TYR A 114 4.38 1.41 -3.96
N ILE A 115 4.76 2.02 -2.86
CA ILE A 115 4.49 1.52 -1.51
C ILE A 115 3.67 2.55 -0.76
N LYS A 116 2.64 2.11 -0.06
CA LYS A 116 1.79 2.99 0.75
C LYS A 116 1.39 2.34 2.06
N GLY A 117 0.96 3.15 3.02
CA GLY A 117 0.47 2.67 4.31
C GLY A 117 0.44 3.78 5.35
N ASN A 118 0.29 3.39 6.61
CA ASN A 118 0.33 4.28 7.75
C ASN A 118 1.14 3.65 8.89
N VAL A 119 2.14 4.37 9.38
CA VAL A 119 2.89 3.97 10.58
C VAL A 119 2.21 4.55 11.81
N GLU A 120 1.65 3.69 12.65
CA GLU A 120 0.95 4.08 13.85
C GLU A 120 1.90 4.57 14.94
N ASP A 121 1.50 5.66 15.60
CA ASP A 121 2.10 6.08 16.84
C ASP A 121 1.55 5.22 17.98
N VAL A 122 2.28 4.17 18.36
CA VAL A 122 1.89 3.28 19.46
C VAL A 122 2.09 3.89 20.85
N ALA A 123 2.18 5.22 20.97
CA ALA A 123 1.94 5.91 22.23
C ALA A 123 0.42 5.98 22.52
N GLY A 124 -0.21 4.84 22.84
CA GLY A 124 -1.52 4.86 23.53
C GLY A 124 -2.63 3.92 23.07
N THR A 125 -2.39 2.82 22.34
CA THR A 125 -3.48 1.88 21.96
C THR A 125 -3.38 0.56 22.71
N THR A 126 -3.74 0.59 23.99
CA THR A 126 -4.14 -0.57 24.81
C THR A 126 -5.67 -0.74 24.86
N ALA A 127 -6.41 -0.27 23.86
CA ALA A 127 -7.86 -0.41 23.83
C ALA A 127 -8.38 -0.44 22.39
N VAL A 128 -8.40 -1.63 21.75
CA VAL A 128 -9.48 -2.13 20.86
C VAL A 128 -9.11 -3.51 20.33
N VAL A 129 -9.26 -4.53 21.17
CA VAL A 129 -9.56 -5.90 20.71
C VAL A 129 -10.55 -6.53 21.68
N GLN A 130 -11.76 -5.97 21.74
CA GLN A 130 -12.94 -6.74 22.16
C GLN A 130 -14.20 -6.06 21.66
N GLU A 131 -14.85 -6.68 20.67
CA GLU A 131 -16.31 -6.83 20.53
C GLU A 131 -16.66 -7.27 19.10
N ALA A 132 -16.58 -8.57 18.85
CA ALA A 132 -17.29 -9.22 17.77
C ALA A 132 -17.59 -10.67 18.14
N LYS A 133 -18.42 -10.87 19.16
CA LYS A 133 -19.17 -12.12 19.31
C LYS A 133 -20.47 -11.90 20.10
N MET A 134 -21.58 -12.02 19.36
CA MET A 134 -22.84 -12.65 19.80
C MET A 134 -23.82 -11.81 20.63
N VAL A 135 -24.83 -11.25 19.96
CA VAL A 135 -26.22 -11.34 20.43
C VAL A 135 -27.14 -11.53 19.22
N ALA A 136 -27.53 -12.77 18.97
CA ALA A 136 -28.80 -13.08 18.31
C ALA A 136 -29.88 -13.10 19.40
N ALA A 137 -31.00 -12.43 19.17
CA ALA A 137 -32.20 -12.44 19.99
C ALA A 137 -32.82 -13.86 20.04
N PRO A 138 -33.76 -14.18 20.96
CA PRO A 138 -35.11 -13.60 20.93
C PRO A 138 -35.75 -13.30 22.30
N ALA A 139 -36.96 -12.75 22.20
CA ALA A 139 -37.90 -12.28 23.21
C ALA A 139 -38.38 -13.31 24.24
N GLU A 140 -38.83 -12.85 25.43
CA GLU A 140 -40.25 -12.79 25.85
C GLU A 140 -40.46 -12.50 27.36
N ALA A 141 -41.53 -11.73 27.63
CA ALA A 141 -42.48 -11.77 28.76
C ALA A 141 -42.13 -11.31 30.21
N ARG A 142 -42.96 -10.34 30.66
CA ARG A 142 -43.71 -10.24 31.96
C ARG A 142 -42.87 -10.24 33.28
N THR A 143 -43.12 -9.46 34.35
CA THR A 143 -44.25 -8.67 34.86
C THR A 143 -43.88 -8.01 36.22
N VAL A 144 -44.55 -6.90 36.55
CA VAL A 144 -44.90 -6.23 37.85
C VAL A 144 -43.88 -5.66 38.86
N ALA A 145 -44.23 -4.42 39.27
CA ALA A 145 -44.33 -3.86 40.65
C ALA A 145 -43.05 -3.52 41.44
N VAL A 146 -42.96 -2.53 42.34
CA VAL A 146 -43.65 -1.27 42.69
C VAL A 146 -42.84 -0.71 43.90
N ALA A 147 -42.90 0.62 44.12
CA ALA A 147 -42.80 1.34 45.41
C ALA A 147 -41.47 1.93 45.96
N LYS A 148 -41.57 3.26 46.16
CA LYS A 148 -41.08 4.12 47.28
C LYS A 148 -39.56 4.39 47.33
N SER A 149 -39.04 5.59 47.60
CA SER A 149 -39.57 6.88 48.12
C SER A 149 -38.47 7.96 48.02
N GLN A 150 -38.87 9.22 47.88
CA GLN A 150 -38.09 10.50 47.93
C GLN A 150 -37.39 10.76 49.31
N PRO A 151 -36.71 11.91 49.60
CA PRO A 151 -36.40 13.13 48.81
C PRO A 151 -34.93 13.68 48.93
N ALA A 152 -34.68 14.77 48.19
CA ALA A 152 -33.48 15.65 48.16
C ALA A 152 -33.14 16.37 49.49
N PRO A 153 -31.99 17.07 49.56
CA PRO A 153 -32.10 18.54 49.53
C PRO A 153 -31.02 19.31 48.73
N VAL A 154 -31.41 20.54 48.40
CA VAL A 154 -30.71 21.63 47.70
C VAL A 154 -29.71 22.38 48.61
N ARG A 155 -28.62 22.93 48.04
CA ARG A 155 -27.99 24.26 48.34
C ARG A 155 -26.67 24.40 47.53
N LYS A 156 -26.61 25.26 46.51
CA LYS A 156 -26.25 26.71 46.48
C LYS A 156 -24.75 27.03 46.67
N ASP A 157 -24.19 27.58 45.59
CA ASP A 157 -23.26 28.71 45.47
C ASP A 157 -21.91 28.71 46.22
N ALA A 158 -20.79 28.72 45.47
CA ALA A 158 -19.65 29.60 45.74
C ALA A 158 -18.65 29.67 44.57
N LYS A 159 -18.55 30.88 44.03
CA LYS A 159 -17.62 31.42 43.05
C LYS A 159 -16.20 31.52 43.63
N ARG A 160 -15.15 31.15 42.89
CA ARG A 160 -13.80 31.71 43.09
C ARG A 160 -12.97 31.77 41.80
N VAL A 161 -12.45 32.97 41.59
CA VAL A 161 -11.67 33.49 40.46
C VAL A 161 -10.17 33.29 40.69
N ALA A 162 -9.41 32.97 39.63
CA ALA A 162 -8.02 33.36 39.34
C ALA A 162 -7.69 32.78 37.94
N LYS A 163 -6.89 33.35 37.03
CA LYS A 163 -5.68 34.16 37.20
C LYS A 163 -5.29 34.80 35.84
N LYS A 164 -5.06 36.12 35.88
CA LYS A 164 -3.96 36.93 35.28
C LYS A 164 -3.56 36.73 33.81
N ALA A 165 -3.85 37.75 32.99
CA ALA A 165 -3.19 38.04 31.72
C ALA A 165 -2.05 39.05 31.95
N GLU A 166 -0.94 38.85 31.24
CA GLU A 166 0.29 39.65 31.23
C GLU A 166 0.24 40.59 30.03
N ALA A 167 0.51 41.89 30.25
CA ALA A 167 0.52 42.92 29.22
C ALA A 167 1.94 43.49 29.09
N ALA A 168 2.36 43.58 27.83
CA ALA A 168 3.54 44.27 27.35
C ALA A 168 3.54 45.76 27.72
N LYS A 169 4.69 46.27 28.16
CA LYS A 169 5.45 47.35 27.50
C LYS A 169 6.81 47.52 28.15
#